data_AF-A0AAN0JL77-F1
#
_entry.id   AF-A0AAN0JL77-F1
#
_cell.length_a   1.000
_cell.length_b   1.000
_cell.length_c   1.000
_cell.angle_alpha   90.00
_cell.angle_beta   90.00
_cell.angle_gamma   90.00
#
_symmetry.space_group_name_H-M   'P 1'
#
loop_
_entity.id
_entity.type
_entity.pdbx_description
1 polymer ?
#
loop_
_entity_poly.entity_id
_entity_poly.type
_entity_poly.pdbx_seq_one_letter_code
_entity_poly.pdbx_strand_id
1 'polypeptide(L)'
;MLSYLSILNDLKDIREIRGSLDISGFNKETFPYLSNLKTVGNDSSQVLSQSCNGSSDSIQFSIIIANTDLVSIDLSSLEAVINGGIQLENNPSLCYLGNLSYYLANASSSSCVLDNHKRSIDECVEMNMTCHSQCSSASGWCWGPNDTQCVTCTNFSFNGQCVPDCHNFDAHGM
;
A
#
# COMPACT_ATOMS: atom_id res chain seq x y z
N MET A 1 -19.81 -14.55 8.82
CA MET A 1 -18.53 -13.99 9.33
C MET A 1 -17.34 -14.85 8.90
N LEU A 2 -17.34 -16.17 9.14
CA LEU A 2 -16.25 -17.08 8.69
C LEU A 2 -16.08 -17.18 7.16
N SER A 3 -17.18 -17.13 6.40
CA SER A 3 -17.15 -17.17 4.92
C SER A 3 -16.59 -15.91 4.25
N TYR A 4 -16.54 -14.79 4.96
CA TYR A 4 -16.03 -13.53 4.41
C TYR A 4 -14.50 -13.45 4.55
N LEU A 5 -13.97 -13.94 5.68
CA LEU A 5 -12.53 -14.09 5.88
C LEU A 5 -11.89 -15.08 4.91
N SER A 6 -12.60 -16.17 4.54
CA SER A 6 -12.07 -17.12 3.56
C SER A 6 -11.87 -16.48 2.19
N ILE A 7 -12.82 -15.67 1.72
CA ILE A 7 -12.72 -14.99 0.42
C ILE A 7 -11.59 -13.95 0.43
N LEU A 8 -11.40 -13.21 1.52
CA LEU A 8 -10.31 -12.23 1.59
C LEU A 8 -8.93 -12.89 1.63
N ASN A 9 -8.81 -14.08 2.23
CA ASN A 9 -7.55 -14.82 2.21
C ASN A 9 -7.16 -15.27 0.79
N ASP A 10 -8.13 -15.53 -0.09
CA ASP A 10 -7.87 -15.89 -1.49
C ASP A 10 -7.19 -14.74 -2.27
N LEU A 11 -7.29 -13.49 -1.78
CA LEU A 11 -6.61 -12.34 -2.39
C LEU A 11 -5.09 -12.40 -2.26
N LYS A 12 -4.54 -13.21 -1.34
CA LYS A 12 -3.10 -13.30 -1.11
C LYS A 12 -2.32 -13.78 -2.33
N ASP A 13 -2.95 -14.52 -3.24
CA ASP A 13 -2.29 -15.02 -4.44
C ASP A 13 -2.33 -14.03 -5.61
N ILE A 14 -3.11 -12.94 -5.47
CA ILE A 14 -3.24 -11.92 -6.52
C ILE A 14 -1.93 -11.15 -6.63
N ARG A 15 -1.43 -11.06 -7.87
CA ARG A 15 -0.22 -10.29 -8.22
C ARG A 15 -0.50 -9.10 -9.12
N GLU A 16 -1.62 -9.11 -9.84
CA GLU A 16 -1.97 -8.07 -10.81
C GLU A 16 -3.48 -7.84 -10.77
N ILE A 17 -3.88 -6.57 -10.72
CA ILE A 17 -5.27 -6.14 -10.88
C ILE A 17 -5.35 -5.28 -12.14
N ARG A 18 -6.02 -5.81 -13.17
CA ARG A 18 -6.34 -5.07 -14.41
C ARG A 18 -7.63 -4.29 -14.20
N GLY A 19 -7.49 -3.05 -13.76
CA GLY A 19 -8.61 -2.19 -13.36
C GLY A 19 -8.26 -1.38 -12.12
N SER A 20 -9.22 -1.27 -11.20
CA SER A 20 -9.04 -0.53 -9.95
C SER A 20 -9.08 -1.44 -8.73
N LEU A 21 -8.25 -1.12 -7.75
CA LEU A 21 -8.35 -1.58 -6.38
C LEU A 21 -9.14 -0.54 -5.58
N ASP A 22 -10.32 -0.93 -5.10
CA ASP A 22 -11.18 -0.08 -4.26
C ASP A 22 -11.36 -0.73 -2.88
N ILE A 23 -10.79 -0.09 -1.86
CA ILE A 23 -10.93 -0.45 -0.45
C ILE A 23 -11.71 0.67 0.24
N SER A 24 -13.02 0.63 0.12
CA SER A 24 -13.92 1.63 0.71
C SER A 24 -14.82 1.04 1.81
N GLY A 25 -15.05 1.80 2.88
CA GLY A 25 -15.96 1.40 3.97
C GLY A 25 -15.48 0.19 4.79
N PHE A 26 -14.19 -0.13 4.74
CA PHE A 26 -13.62 -1.25 5.46
C PHE A 26 -13.43 -0.91 6.96
N ASN A 27 -13.94 -1.78 7.83
CA ASN A 27 -14.12 -1.52 9.26
C ASN A 27 -13.19 -2.34 10.17
N LYS A 28 -12.03 -2.74 9.65
CA LYS A 28 -10.95 -3.36 10.42
C LYS A 28 -9.71 -2.50 10.31
N GLU A 29 -8.85 -2.58 11.32
CA GLU A 29 -7.62 -1.78 11.39
C GLU A 29 -6.54 -2.22 10.39
N THR A 30 -6.58 -3.46 9.92
CA THR A 30 -5.54 -4.01 9.03
C THR A 30 -6.13 -4.69 7.81
N PHE A 31 -5.54 -4.43 6.64
CA PHE A 31 -5.85 -5.12 5.38
C PHE A 31 -4.61 -5.88 4.87
N PRO A 32 -4.33 -7.10 5.37
CA PRO A 32 -3.09 -7.84 5.08
C PRO A 32 -3.17 -8.72 3.81
N TYR A 33 -4.22 -8.58 3.02
CA TYR A 33 -4.58 -9.59 2.02
C TYR A 33 -3.91 -9.41 0.66
N LEU A 34 -3.19 -8.31 0.43
CA LEU A 34 -2.61 -7.94 -0.87
C LEU A 34 -1.07 -7.83 -0.82
N SER A 35 -0.43 -8.51 0.12
CA SER A 35 1.03 -8.45 0.30
C SER A 35 1.82 -8.89 -0.94
N ASN A 36 1.23 -9.71 -1.83
CA ASN A 36 1.83 -10.18 -3.07
C ASN A 36 1.41 -9.39 -4.33
N LEU A 37 0.54 -8.37 -4.18
CA LEU A 37 0.08 -7.54 -5.28
C LEU A 37 1.25 -6.69 -5.80
N LYS A 38 1.57 -6.83 -7.09
CA LYS A 38 2.68 -6.13 -7.76
C LYS A 38 2.19 -4.97 -8.60
N THR A 39 1.07 -5.14 -9.30
CA THR A 39 0.60 -4.13 -10.24
C THR A 39 -0.91 -3.88 -10.13
N VAL A 40 -1.29 -2.62 -10.26
CA VAL A 40 -2.70 -2.21 -10.33
C VAL A 40 -2.87 -1.19 -11.45
N GLY A 41 -3.91 -1.35 -12.26
CA GLY A 41 -4.25 -0.39 -13.29
C GLY A 41 -4.51 -1.02 -14.64
N ASN A 42 -4.68 -0.18 -15.65
CA ASN A 42 -4.99 -0.63 -17.00
C ASN A 42 -3.77 -0.52 -17.90
N ASP A 43 -3.49 -1.52 -18.73
CA ASP A 43 -2.43 -1.47 -19.75
C ASP A 43 -2.90 -0.82 -21.07
N SER A 44 -4.18 -0.45 -21.16
CA SER A 44 -4.77 0.13 -22.36
C SER A 44 -4.21 1.52 -22.67
N SER A 45 -3.73 1.71 -23.90
CA SER A 45 -3.14 2.97 -24.40
C SER A 45 -4.19 4.09 -24.62
N GLN A 46 -5.47 3.83 -24.36
CA GLN A 46 -6.56 4.79 -24.46
C GLN A 46 -6.57 5.70 -23.22
N VAL A 47 -5.65 6.66 -23.16
CA VAL A 47 -5.67 7.74 -22.15
C VAL A 47 -6.69 8.78 -22.62
N LEU A 48 -7.95 8.69 -22.17
CA LEU A 48 -9.02 9.49 -22.77
C LEU A 48 -9.12 10.94 -22.26
N SER A 49 -8.67 11.24 -21.03
CA SER A 49 -8.26 12.57 -20.54
C SER A 49 -8.14 12.51 -19.00
N GLN A 50 -7.16 13.22 -18.43
CA GLN A 50 -7.02 13.34 -16.98
C GLN A 50 -6.54 14.75 -16.63
N SER A 51 -7.03 15.29 -15.52
CA SER A 51 -6.48 16.49 -14.90
C SER A 51 -6.68 16.46 -13.40
N CYS A 52 -5.68 16.93 -12.68
CA CYS A 52 -5.63 16.93 -11.22
C CYS A 52 -5.37 18.34 -10.74
N ASN A 53 -6.22 18.80 -9.83
CA ASN A 53 -6.22 20.16 -9.31
C ASN A 53 -6.45 21.26 -10.38
N GLY A 54 -7.31 21.02 -11.38
CA GLY A 54 -7.76 22.13 -12.24
C GLY A 54 -8.64 21.87 -13.46
N SER A 55 -8.81 20.64 -13.99
CA SER A 55 -9.68 20.41 -15.15
C SER A 55 -10.80 19.40 -14.90
N SER A 56 -11.95 19.68 -15.51
CA SER A 56 -13.20 18.92 -15.47
C SER A 56 -13.18 17.71 -16.42
N ASP A 57 -12.29 16.75 -16.15
CA ASP A 57 -12.28 15.45 -16.84
C ASP A 57 -12.59 14.31 -15.85
N SER A 58 -13.12 13.20 -16.35
CA SER A 58 -13.37 11.99 -15.56
C SER A 58 -12.05 11.34 -15.15
N ILE A 59 -11.57 11.64 -13.93
CA ILE A 59 -10.37 11.02 -13.38
C ILE A 59 -10.66 9.54 -13.10
N GLN A 60 -9.86 8.65 -13.66
CA GLN A 60 -9.87 7.23 -13.32
C GLN A 60 -8.82 6.97 -12.24
N PHE A 61 -9.25 6.40 -11.12
CA PHE A 61 -8.36 5.99 -10.05
C PHE A 61 -8.10 4.49 -10.13
N SER A 62 -6.83 4.11 -10.18
CA SER A 62 -6.39 2.71 -10.10
C SER A 62 -6.36 2.24 -8.66
N ILE A 63 -6.09 3.12 -7.69
CA ILE A 63 -6.19 2.80 -6.27
C ILE A 63 -7.12 3.81 -5.58
N ILE A 64 -8.12 3.30 -4.89
CA ILE A 64 -9.08 4.06 -4.08
C ILE A 64 -9.08 3.45 -2.69
N ILE A 65 -8.79 4.27 -1.69
CA ILE A 65 -8.92 3.91 -0.27
C ILE A 65 -9.73 5.01 0.39
N ALA A 66 -10.97 4.71 0.75
CA ALA A 66 -11.88 5.74 1.22
C ALA A 66 -12.78 5.33 2.39
N ASN A 67 -12.96 6.24 3.36
CA ASN A 67 -13.90 6.07 4.47
C ASN A 67 -13.65 4.77 5.27
N THR A 68 -12.39 4.52 5.63
CA THR A 68 -12.00 3.30 6.35
C THR A 68 -11.47 3.60 7.75
N ASP A 69 -11.52 2.58 8.61
CA ASP A 69 -10.88 2.58 9.93
C ASP A 69 -9.44 1.99 9.89
N LEU A 70 -8.88 1.85 8.68
CA LEU A 70 -7.59 1.21 8.48
C LEU A 70 -6.46 2.02 9.12
N VAL A 71 -5.57 1.30 9.79
CA VAL A 71 -4.28 1.77 10.28
C VAL A 71 -3.16 1.37 9.32
N SER A 72 -3.28 0.20 8.68
CA SER A 72 -2.31 -0.35 7.72
C SER A 72 -2.96 -1.14 6.59
N ILE A 73 -2.30 -1.12 5.42
CA ILE A 73 -2.66 -1.91 4.25
C ILE A 73 -1.38 -2.54 3.75
N ASP A 74 -1.37 -3.86 3.60
CA ASP A 74 -0.18 -4.57 3.16
C ASP A 74 -0.10 -4.59 1.63
N LEU A 75 0.71 -3.68 1.10
CA LEU A 75 1.08 -3.59 -0.31
C LEU A 75 2.61 -3.74 -0.48
N SER A 76 3.22 -4.59 0.35
CA SER A 76 4.68 -4.78 0.43
C SER A 76 5.36 -5.18 -0.88
N SER A 77 4.65 -5.88 -1.77
CA SER A 77 5.16 -6.25 -3.09
C SER A 77 4.76 -5.30 -4.22
N LEU A 78 4.10 -4.16 -3.94
CA LEU A 78 3.65 -3.25 -4.99
C LEU A 78 4.86 -2.69 -5.74
N GLU A 79 4.80 -2.77 -7.06
CA GLU A 79 5.86 -2.33 -7.97
C GLU A 79 5.37 -1.19 -8.86
N ALA A 80 4.11 -1.23 -9.31
CA ALA A 80 3.58 -0.21 -10.21
C ALA A 80 2.06 0.01 -10.11
N VAL A 81 1.66 1.28 -10.25
CA VAL A 81 0.30 1.74 -10.51
C VAL A 81 0.28 2.30 -11.93
N ILE A 82 -0.47 1.68 -12.82
CA ILE A 82 -0.40 1.90 -14.27
C ILE A 82 -1.67 2.64 -14.74
N ASN A 83 -1.49 3.71 -15.52
CA ASN A 83 -2.56 4.45 -16.21
C ASN A 83 -3.80 4.75 -15.34
N GLY A 84 -3.61 5.46 -14.24
CA GLY A 84 -4.68 5.91 -13.37
C GLY A 84 -4.14 6.63 -12.14
N GLY A 85 -5.02 7.26 -11.39
CA GLY A 85 -4.69 7.98 -10.17
C GLY A 85 -4.75 7.15 -8.89
N ILE A 86 -4.40 7.80 -7.79
CA ILE A 86 -4.54 7.33 -6.42
C ILE A 86 -5.45 8.29 -5.68
N GLN A 87 -6.51 7.78 -5.07
CA GLN A 87 -7.42 8.53 -4.20
C GLN A 87 -7.34 7.96 -2.80
N LEU A 88 -6.97 8.82 -1.85
CA LEU A 88 -7.00 8.55 -0.42
C LEU A 88 -7.94 9.56 0.22
N GLU A 89 -9.04 9.09 0.81
CA GLU A 89 -10.06 10.00 1.32
C GLU A 89 -10.61 9.53 2.66
N ASN A 90 -10.57 10.40 3.67
CA ASN A 90 -11.24 10.15 4.95
C ASN A 90 -10.84 8.80 5.60
N ASN A 91 -9.54 8.57 5.77
CA ASN A 91 -9.00 7.39 6.46
C ASN A 91 -8.22 7.86 7.71
N PRO A 92 -8.94 8.41 8.72
CA PRO A 92 -8.32 9.20 9.76
C PRO A 92 -7.40 8.41 10.68
N SER A 93 -7.36 7.07 10.60
CA SER A 93 -6.51 6.18 11.40
C SER A 93 -5.25 5.71 10.69
N LEU A 94 -5.12 6.01 9.40
CA LEU A 94 -4.12 5.41 8.52
C LEU A 94 -2.72 6.00 8.79
N CYS A 95 -1.77 5.14 9.13
CA CYS A 95 -0.39 5.54 9.47
C CYS A 95 0.67 4.83 8.65
N TYR A 96 0.43 3.57 8.27
CA TYR A 96 1.39 2.76 7.50
C TYR A 96 1.03 2.76 6.01
N LEU A 97 1.12 3.92 5.38
CA LEU A 97 0.74 4.08 3.97
C LEU A 97 1.82 4.76 3.11
N GLY A 98 2.79 5.45 3.70
CA GLY A 98 3.93 6.00 2.95
C GLY A 98 3.53 6.93 1.79
N ASN A 99 4.44 7.09 0.82
CA ASN A 99 4.15 7.87 -0.38
C ASN A 99 3.77 6.95 -1.55
N LEU A 100 2.48 6.63 -1.69
CA LEU A 100 2.00 5.79 -2.80
C LEU A 100 2.30 6.36 -4.19
N SER A 101 2.50 7.68 -4.33
CA SER A 101 2.86 8.28 -5.61
C SER A 101 4.18 7.73 -6.17
N TYR A 102 5.03 7.16 -5.31
CA TYR A 102 6.26 6.47 -5.69
C TYR A 102 6.01 5.34 -6.71
N TYR A 103 4.85 4.69 -6.65
CA TYR A 103 4.52 3.55 -7.50
C TYR A 103 3.87 3.94 -8.82
N LEU A 104 3.56 5.22 -9.08
CA LEU A 104 2.93 5.63 -10.34
C LEU A 104 3.88 5.41 -11.52
N ALA A 105 3.57 4.42 -12.36
CA ALA A 105 4.33 4.11 -13.57
C ALA A 105 3.95 5.08 -14.69
N ASN A 106 4.97 5.71 -15.27
CA ASN A 106 4.87 6.81 -16.22
C ASN A 106 4.17 8.04 -15.59
N ALA A 107 4.97 9.03 -15.18
CA ALA A 107 4.50 10.38 -14.83
C ALA A 107 4.02 11.16 -16.08
N SER A 108 3.26 10.50 -16.96
CA SER A 108 2.49 11.17 -18.00
C SER A 108 1.38 12.01 -17.34
N SER A 109 0.73 12.87 -18.12
CA SER A 109 -0.41 13.73 -17.73
C SER A 109 -1.65 12.96 -17.23
N SER A 110 -1.49 11.68 -16.90
CA SER A 110 -2.49 10.68 -16.52
C SER A 110 -2.22 10.01 -15.17
N SER A 111 -1.40 10.64 -14.32
CA SER A 111 -1.07 10.14 -12.99
C SER A 111 -1.50 11.17 -11.96
N CYS A 112 -2.60 10.88 -11.26
CA CYS A 112 -3.25 11.77 -10.29
C CYS A 112 -3.03 11.30 -8.86
N VAL A 113 -2.82 12.19 -7.91
CA VAL A 113 -2.89 11.85 -6.48
C VAL A 113 -3.80 12.83 -5.78
N LEU A 114 -4.93 12.33 -5.30
CA LEU A 114 -5.81 13.04 -4.39
C LEU A 114 -5.62 12.44 -2.99
N ASP A 115 -4.80 13.11 -2.19
CA ASP A 115 -4.51 12.66 -0.84
C ASP A 115 -5.18 13.56 0.21
N ASN A 116 -6.26 13.05 0.79
CA ASN A 116 -7.03 13.64 1.88
C ASN A 116 -7.37 12.57 2.95
N HIS A 117 -6.42 11.70 3.30
CA HIS A 117 -6.63 10.67 4.32
C HIS A 117 -6.72 11.20 5.76
N LYS A 118 -6.39 12.48 5.98
CA LYS A 118 -6.57 13.28 7.22
C LYS A 118 -5.53 13.13 8.33
N ARG A 119 -4.76 12.05 8.38
CA ARG A 119 -3.73 11.83 9.43
C ARG A 119 -2.36 12.28 8.93
N SER A 120 -1.57 12.95 9.76
CA SER A 120 -0.19 13.32 9.44
C SER A 120 0.82 12.28 9.94
N ILE A 121 2.03 12.28 9.35
CA ILE A 121 3.11 11.39 9.78
C ILE A 121 3.56 11.69 11.22
N ASP A 122 3.56 12.96 11.63
CA ASP A 122 3.98 13.37 12.97
C ASP A 122 3.03 12.83 14.05
N GLU A 123 1.71 12.89 13.81
CA GLU A 123 0.73 12.28 14.71
C GLU A 123 0.96 10.77 14.85
N CYS A 124 1.26 10.06 13.74
CA CYS A 124 1.58 8.64 13.77
C CYS A 124 2.81 8.33 14.61
N VAL A 125 3.86 9.16 14.52
CA VAL A 125 5.07 9.04 15.34
C VAL A 125 4.75 9.27 16.82
N GLU A 126 3.94 10.27 17.17
CA GLU A 126 3.52 10.54 18.55
C GLU A 126 2.74 9.36 19.18
N MET A 127 1.98 8.62 18.36
CA MET A 127 1.28 7.40 18.78
C MET A 127 2.14 6.13 18.74
N ASN A 128 3.45 6.27 18.50
CA ASN A 128 4.39 5.15 18.35
C ASN A 128 3.99 4.16 17.22
N MET A 129 3.32 4.65 16.18
CA MET A 129 2.98 3.89 14.97
C MET A 129 4.09 4.07 13.94
N THR A 130 5.24 3.45 14.21
CA THR A 130 6.46 3.56 13.39
C THR A 130 6.88 2.22 12.81
N CYS A 131 7.70 2.25 11.77
CA CYS A 131 8.19 1.05 11.11
C CYS A 131 9.05 0.20 12.02
N HIS A 132 9.06 -1.11 11.74
CA HIS A 132 9.94 -2.04 12.45
C HIS A 132 11.40 -1.60 12.37
N SER A 133 12.19 -1.86 13.42
CA SER A 133 13.61 -1.48 13.49
C SER A 133 14.49 -2.12 12.40
N GLN A 134 14.02 -3.21 11.78
CA GLN A 134 14.69 -3.88 10.67
C GLN A 134 14.32 -3.30 9.30
N CYS A 135 13.36 -2.38 9.24
CA CYS A 135 13.06 -1.62 8.03
C CYS A 135 14.07 -0.48 7.86
N SER A 136 14.57 -0.33 6.63
CA SER A 136 15.50 0.74 6.29
C SER A 136 14.81 2.10 6.37
N SER A 137 15.44 3.04 7.06
CA SER A 137 15.00 4.44 7.07
C SER A 137 15.20 5.13 5.71
N ALA A 138 15.99 4.54 4.80
CA ALA A 138 16.21 5.10 3.46
C ALA A 138 14.94 5.13 2.61
N SER A 139 14.03 4.17 2.81
CA SER A 139 12.71 4.17 2.15
C SER A 139 11.80 5.24 2.75
N GLY A 140 11.93 5.54 4.05
CA GLY A 140 11.10 6.53 4.74
C GLY A 140 9.71 6.04 5.19
N TRP A 141 9.28 4.84 4.79
CA TRP A 141 8.01 4.23 5.23
C TRP A 141 7.99 2.69 5.11
N CYS A 142 6.91 2.10 5.61
CA CYS A 142 6.58 0.67 5.59
C CYS A 142 5.07 0.49 5.46
N TRP A 143 4.63 -0.75 5.19
CA TRP A 143 3.22 -1.11 5.02
C TRP A 143 2.55 -1.61 6.31
N GLY A 144 3.31 -1.64 7.40
CA GLY A 144 2.84 -2.02 8.72
C GLY A 144 3.97 -2.08 9.74
N PRO A 145 3.66 -2.44 11.00
CA PRO A 145 4.63 -2.42 12.10
C PRO A 145 5.63 -3.59 12.08
N ASN A 146 5.43 -4.60 11.24
CA ASN A 146 6.21 -5.84 11.28
C ASN A 146 7.42 -5.81 10.34
N ASP A 147 8.43 -6.62 10.63
CA ASP A 147 9.63 -6.83 9.81
C ASP A 147 9.37 -7.49 8.45
N THR A 148 8.19 -8.07 8.25
CA THR A 148 7.74 -8.58 6.94
C THR A 148 7.08 -7.51 6.07
N GLN A 149 6.87 -6.30 6.59
CA GLN A 149 6.11 -5.23 5.94
C GLN A 149 6.99 -4.04 5.54
N CYS A 150 8.30 -4.23 5.59
CA CYS A 150 9.27 -3.22 5.17
C CYS A 150 9.26 -3.07 3.64
N VAL A 151 9.39 -1.83 3.16
CA VAL A 151 9.68 -1.57 1.73
C VAL A 151 11.10 -2.03 1.38
N THR A 152 12.05 -1.83 2.30
CA THR A 152 13.43 -2.27 2.15
C THR A 152 13.98 -2.67 3.52
N CYS A 153 14.69 -3.78 3.59
CA CYS A 153 15.36 -4.20 4.83
C CYS A 153 16.63 -3.39 5.07
N THR A 154 16.93 -3.08 6.34
CA THR A 154 18.19 -2.43 6.73
C THR A 154 19.40 -3.30 6.44
N ASN A 155 19.30 -4.61 6.71
CA ASN A 155 20.41 -5.56 6.60
C ASN A 155 20.11 -6.65 5.57
N PHE A 156 19.33 -7.66 5.94
CA PHE A 156 19.04 -8.81 5.10
C PHE A 156 17.55 -9.10 5.02
N SER A 157 17.11 -9.66 3.89
CA SER A 157 15.78 -10.24 3.73
C SER A 157 15.91 -11.74 3.60
N PHE A 158 15.18 -12.48 4.43
CA PHE A 158 15.10 -13.93 4.37
C PHE A 158 13.64 -14.35 4.36
N ASN A 159 13.21 -15.05 3.30
CA ASN A 159 11.83 -15.48 3.11
C ASN A 159 10.77 -14.35 3.30
N GLY A 160 11.10 -13.13 2.90
CA GLY A 160 10.22 -11.97 3.02
C GLY A 160 10.22 -11.30 4.41
N GLN A 161 11.04 -11.76 5.35
CA GLN A 161 11.24 -11.13 6.65
C GLN A 161 12.59 -10.41 6.71
N CYS A 162 12.60 -9.17 7.22
CA CYS A 162 13.84 -8.44 7.45
C CYS A 162 14.54 -8.89 8.73
N VAL A 163 15.79 -9.35 8.61
CA VAL A 163 16.59 -9.88 9.71
C VAL A 163 17.91 -9.12 9.88
N PRO A 164 18.45 -9.00 11.11
CA PRO A 164 19.69 -8.28 11.35
C PRO A 164 20.94 -9.00 10.84
N ASP A 165 20.90 -10.34 10.78
CA ASP A 165 22.00 -11.20 10.33
C ASP A 165 21.46 -12.52 9.76
N CYS A 166 22.21 -13.14 8.83
CA CYS A 166 21.86 -14.38 8.15
C CYS A 166 22.31 -15.65 8.90
N HIS A 167 23.01 -15.55 10.04
CA HIS A 167 23.61 -16.73 10.71
C HIS A 167 22.73 -17.38 11.80
N ASN A 168 21.56 -16.82 12.14
CA ASN A 168 20.73 -17.31 13.26
C ASN A 168 19.37 -17.88 12.79
N PHE A 169 19.38 -18.93 11.98
CA PHE A 169 18.13 -19.60 11.54
C PHE A 169 17.77 -20.87 12.32
N ASP A 170 18.68 -21.42 13.14
CA ASP A 170 18.41 -22.64 13.90
C ASP A 170 17.74 -22.41 15.27
N ALA A 171 17.55 -21.17 15.71
CA ALA A 171 17.10 -20.85 17.08
C ALA A 171 15.62 -20.40 17.22
N HIS A 172 14.93 -20.11 16.10
CA HIS A 172 13.50 -19.79 16.09
C HIS A 172 12.75 -20.78 15.21
N GLY A 173 12.77 -22.04 15.66
CA GLY A 173 12.16 -23.19 15.00
C GLY A 173 10.73 -22.95 14.51
N MET A 174 10.44 -23.59 13.38
CA MET A 174 9.08 -23.99 13.01
C MET A 174 8.49 -24.95 14.04
#